data_AF-A0A2P2JKF0-F1
#
_entry.id   AF-A0A2P2JKF0-F1
#
_cell.length_a   1.000
_cell.length_b   1.000
_cell.length_c   1.000
_cell.angle_alpha   90.00
_cell.angle_beta   90.00
_cell.angle_gamma   90.00
#
_symmetry.space_group_name_H-M   'P 1'
#
loop_
_entity.id
_entity.type
_entity.pdbx_description
1 polymer ?
#
loop_
_entity_poly.entity_id
_entity_poly.type
_entity_poly.pdbx_seq_one_letter_code
_entity_poly.pdbx_strand_id
1 'polypeptide(L)'
;MGSRSRAAWLCKSYLLVSSLEPSAITRTQLRFKSTAANSRFHRMATEASTSSPTPTDGDNGSHSSGNDSATSSSASSAVDFLSLCHRLKTTKRAGWVKRDVKEPESIADHMYRMGLMALIAPDMPGIDRDKCVKMAIVHDIAEAIVGDITPADGISKAEKSRQEQEALDHMCKLLGAGSQAKEIWQIWMEYEENASPEAKLVKDFDKGKSRLK
;
A
#
# COMPACT_ATOMS: atom_id res chain seq x y z
N MET A 1 11.93 6.06 -35.28
CA MET A 1 12.73 6.97 -34.43
C MET A 1 11.77 7.90 -33.68
N GLY A 2 11.92 8.00 -32.36
CA GLY A 2 11.39 9.11 -31.55
C GLY A 2 10.00 8.93 -30.93
N SER A 3 9.96 8.47 -29.66
CA SER A 3 9.11 9.08 -28.62
C SER A 3 9.48 8.52 -27.23
N ARG A 4 10.64 8.93 -26.72
CA ARG A 4 11.04 8.77 -25.32
C ARG A 4 11.18 10.18 -24.72
N SER A 5 10.07 10.86 -24.42
CA SER A 5 10.17 12.22 -23.87
C SER A 5 8.94 12.65 -23.06
N ARG A 6 8.53 11.85 -22.05
CA ARG A 6 7.54 12.31 -21.05
C ARG A 6 7.94 12.05 -19.59
N ALA A 7 8.81 11.08 -19.31
CA ALA A 7 9.33 10.83 -17.95
C ALA A 7 10.49 11.76 -17.51
N ALA A 8 11.03 12.58 -18.43
CA ALA A 8 12.23 13.39 -18.16
C ALA A 8 11.97 14.67 -17.34
N TRP A 9 10.70 15.08 -17.17
CA TRP A 9 10.38 16.34 -16.51
C TRP A 9 10.41 16.27 -14.97
N LEU A 10 10.09 15.12 -14.37
CA LEU A 10 10.12 14.98 -12.91
C LEU A 10 11.55 14.90 -12.34
N CYS A 11 12.55 14.57 -13.16
CA CYS A 11 13.96 14.50 -12.75
C CYS A 11 14.65 15.87 -12.69
N LYS A 12 14.19 16.87 -13.47
CA LYS A 12 14.80 18.20 -13.48
C LYS A 12 14.36 19.10 -12.32
N SER A 13 13.18 18.87 -11.75
CA SER A 13 12.68 19.71 -10.64
C SER A 13 13.32 19.38 -9.29
N TYR A 14 13.94 18.20 -9.13
CA TYR A 14 14.63 17.82 -7.89
C TYR A 14 16.06 18.33 -7.79
N LEU A 15 16.70 18.71 -8.91
CA LEU A 15 18.07 19.24 -8.91
C LEU A 15 18.18 20.71 -8.46
N LEU A 16 17.05 21.42 -8.31
CA LEU A 16 17.01 22.83 -7.88
C LEU A 16 16.92 23.01 -6.36
N VAL A 17 16.71 21.92 -5.59
CA VAL A 17 16.54 21.96 -4.12
C VAL A 17 17.82 21.52 -3.38
N SER A 18 18.95 21.40 -4.07
CA SER A 18 20.24 20.99 -3.48
C SER A 18 21.30 22.10 -3.44
N SER A 19 20.92 23.37 -3.59
CA SER A 19 21.87 24.50 -3.53
C SER A 19 21.46 25.65 -2.62
N LEU A 20 20.62 25.41 -1.61
CA LEU A 20 20.42 26.41 -0.55
C LEU A 20 21.29 26.06 0.66
N GLU A 21 22.35 26.85 0.83
CA GLU A 21 23.15 26.88 2.06
C GLU A 21 22.31 27.33 3.28
N PRO A 22 22.64 26.85 4.49
CA PRO A 22 21.91 27.22 5.70
C PRO A 22 22.35 28.61 6.18
N SER A 23 21.50 29.62 5.99
CA SER A 23 21.66 30.90 6.67
C SER A 23 20.30 31.44 7.15
N ALA A 24 20.20 31.54 8.48
CA ALA A 24 19.26 32.35 9.27
C ALA A 24 17.75 32.25 8.94
N ILE A 25 17.07 31.31 9.59
CA ILE A 25 15.60 31.34 9.70
C ILE A 25 15.21 32.47 10.66
N THR A 26 14.79 33.61 10.11
CA THR A 26 14.08 34.64 10.86
C THR A 26 12.57 34.43 10.70
N ARG A 27 11.91 34.22 11.84
CA ARG A 27 10.49 33.93 12.05
C ARG A 27 9.59 35.03 11.47
N THR A 28 8.95 34.78 10.32
CA THR A 28 7.81 35.61 9.87
C THR A 28 6.70 34.76 9.25
N GLN A 29 5.68 34.51 10.07
CA GLN A 29 4.24 34.36 9.78
C GLN A 29 3.81 33.90 8.37
N LEU A 30 3.53 32.60 8.21
CA LEU A 30 2.64 32.08 7.18
C LEU A 30 1.21 32.00 7.74
N ARG A 31 0.39 32.99 7.37
CA ARG A 31 -1.05 33.05 7.65
C ARG A 31 -1.77 32.04 6.74
N PHE A 32 -2.19 30.90 7.29
CA PHE A 32 -3.10 29.99 6.60
C PHE A 32 -4.54 30.55 6.67
N LYS A 33 -5.15 30.78 5.52
CA LYS A 33 -6.61 30.99 5.42
C LYS A 33 -7.28 29.64 5.67
N SER A 34 -7.91 29.51 6.83
CA SER A 34 -8.75 28.36 7.20
C SER A 34 -10.01 28.37 6.35
N THR A 35 -10.17 27.39 5.46
CA THR A 35 -11.46 27.00 4.91
C THR A 35 -12.00 25.86 5.76
N ALA A 36 -12.95 26.16 6.63
CA ALA A 36 -13.65 25.19 7.46
C ALA A 36 -14.55 24.31 6.58
N ALA A 37 -14.16 23.05 6.37
CA ALA A 37 -15.06 22.01 5.90
C ALA A 37 -15.68 21.32 7.12
N ASN A 38 -17.00 21.43 7.21
CA ASN A 38 -17.81 21.03 8.34
C ASN A 38 -18.12 19.52 8.23
N SER A 39 -17.46 18.66 9.03
CA SER A 39 -17.90 17.27 9.20
C SER A 39 -18.35 17.06 10.64
N ARG A 40 -19.66 16.86 10.80
CA ARG A 40 -20.26 16.43 12.06
C ARG A 40 -19.78 15.01 12.37
N PHE A 41 -18.91 14.89 13.36
CA PHE A 41 -18.66 13.61 14.02
C PHE A 41 -19.87 13.28 14.90
N HIS A 42 -20.73 12.38 14.44
CA HIS A 42 -21.71 11.73 15.31
C HIS A 42 -21.00 10.63 16.12
N ARG A 43 -20.76 10.96 17.39
CA ARG A 43 -20.45 10.01 18.46
C ARG A 43 -21.74 9.25 18.80
N MET A 44 -21.76 7.93 18.71
CA MET A 44 -22.83 7.12 19.29
C MET A 44 -22.26 6.22 20.38
N ALA A 45 -22.78 6.45 21.59
CA ALA A 45 -22.59 5.62 22.77
C ALA A 45 -23.59 4.46 22.75
N THR A 46 -23.20 3.42 23.47
CA THR A 46 -23.86 2.16 23.75
C THR A 46 -25.21 2.32 24.44
N GLU A 47 -26.25 1.62 23.98
CA GLU A 47 -27.32 1.10 24.85
C GLU A 47 -27.78 -0.28 24.36
N ALA A 48 -27.74 -1.23 25.29
CA ALA A 48 -28.29 -2.56 25.16
C ALA A 48 -29.78 -2.51 25.57
N SER A 49 -30.64 -3.23 24.87
CA SER A 49 -31.99 -3.52 25.35
C SER A 49 -32.43 -4.92 24.94
N THR A 50 -32.79 -5.65 25.99
CA THR A 50 -33.28 -7.03 26.07
C THR A 50 -34.77 -7.13 25.76
N SER A 51 -35.20 -8.13 24.98
CA SER A 51 -36.49 -8.81 25.16
C SER A 51 -36.54 -10.14 24.40
N SER A 52 -36.92 -11.20 25.11
CA SER A 52 -37.15 -12.59 24.64
C SER A 52 -38.60 -12.82 24.17
N PRO A 53 -38.93 -13.97 23.53
CA PRO A 53 -39.98 -14.09 22.50
C PRO A 53 -41.22 -14.92 22.88
N THR A 54 -42.25 -14.89 22.03
CA THR A 54 -43.30 -15.93 21.92
C THR A 54 -43.73 -16.18 20.46
N PRO A 55 -44.25 -17.38 20.13
CA PRO A 55 -44.16 -17.98 18.80
C PRO A 55 -45.47 -17.95 18.00
N THR A 56 -45.38 -17.96 16.67
CA THR A 56 -46.48 -18.40 15.79
C THR A 56 -45.93 -19.04 14.51
N ASP A 57 -46.67 -20.05 14.07
CA ASP A 57 -46.39 -21.07 13.07
C ASP A 57 -46.17 -20.63 11.61
N GLY A 58 -45.35 -21.42 10.92
CA GLY A 58 -45.61 -21.99 9.58
C GLY A 58 -45.74 -21.06 8.37
N ASP A 59 -44.76 -21.11 7.45
CA ASP A 59 -44.98 -21.53 6.06
C ASP A 59 -43.67 -21.75 5.30
N ASN A 60 -43.73 -22.65 4.34
CA ASN A 60 -42.70 -23.24 3.51
C ASN A 60 -42.31 -22.32 2.34
N GLY A 61 -41.03 -21.97 2.22
CA GLY A 61 -40.53 -21.11 1.14
C GLY A 61 -39.05 -21.34 0.85
N SER A 62 -38.77 -22.28 -0.04
CA SER A 62 -37.48 -22.47 -0.68
C SER A 62 -37.07 -21.19 -1.43
N HIS A 63 -36.27 -20.34 -0.79
CA HIS A 63 -35.40 -19.39 -1.46
C HIS A 63 -34.00 -19.45 -0.84
N SER A 64 -33.12 -20.15 -1.55
CA SER A 64 -31.67 -20.02 -1.46
C SER A 64 -31.29 -18.56 -1.69
N SER A 65 -31.38 -17.76 -0.62
CA SER A 65 -30.83 -16.43 -0.58
C SER A 65 -29.32 -16.60 -0.43
N GLY A 66 -28.61 -16.37 -1.53
CA GLY A 66 -27.16 -16.27 -1.52
C GLY A 66 -26.75 -15.24 -0.48
N ASN A 67 -26.19 -15.72 0.63
CA ASN A 67 -25.66 -14.86 1.67
C ASN A 67 -24.27 -14.39 1.22
N ASP A 68 -24.24 -13.50 0.22
CA ASP A 68 -23.04 -12.72 -0.15
C ASP A 68 -22.82 -11.59 0.86
N SER A 69 -22.93 -11.90 2.16
CA SER A 69 -22.43 -11.01 3.20
C SER A 69 -20.90 -11.11 3.13
N ALA A 70 -20.27 -10.18 2.42
CA ALA A 70 -18.83 -9.99 2.44
C ALA A 70 -18.38 -9.89 3.91
N THR A 71 -17.88 -10.99 4.45
CA THR A 71 -17.45 -11.09 5.84
C THR A 71 -16.23 -10.19 6.00
N SER A 72 -16.41 -9.06 6.68
CA SER A 72 -15.31 -8.20 7.10
C SER A 72 -14.37 -8.98 8.01
N SER A 73 -13.07 -8.68 7.96
CA SER A 73 -12.10 -9.30 8.85
C SER A 73 -12.48 -9.10 10.32
N SER A 74 -12.29 -10.14 11.15
CA SER A 74 -12.38 -10.00 12.61
C SER A 74 -11.29 -9.05 13.10
N ALA A 75 -11.52 -8.39 14.24
CA ALA A 75 -10.48 -7.59 14.88
C ALA A 75 -9.22 -8.42 15.19
N SER A 76 -9.38 -9.69 15.58
CA SER A 76 -8.26 -10.60 15.84
C SER A 76 -7.45 -10.89 14.57
N SER A 77 -8.12 -11.22 13.46
CA SER A 77 -7.46 -11.51 12.19
C SER A 77 -6.76 -10.30 11.59
N ALA A 78 -7.33 -9.10 11.78
CA ALA A 78 -6.68 -7.84 11.43
C ALA A 78 -5.41 -7.58 12.26
N VAL A 79 -5.45 -7.84 13.57
CA VAL A 79 -4.27 -7.72 14.45
C VAL A 79 -3.17 -8.70 14.05
N ASP A 80 -3.50 -9.94 13.72
CA ASP A 80 -2.53 -10.94 13.29
C ASP A 80 -1.89 -10.54 11.95
N PHE A 81 -2.69 -10.09 10.99
CA PHE A 81 -2.21 -9.55 9.72
C PHE A 81 -1.27 -8.35 9.91
N LEU A 82 -1.66 -7.38 10.75
CA LEU A 82 -0.83 -6.21 11.04
C LEU A 82 0.46 -6.57 11.79
N SER A 83 0.41 -7.58 12.67
CA SER A 83 1.58 -8.10 13.38
C SER A 83 2.57 -8.74 12.41
N LEU A 84 2.08 -9.42 11.38
CA LEU A 84 2.92 -9.95 10.31
C LEU A 84 3.54 -8.82 9.47
N CYS A 85 2.73 -7.82 9.06
CA CYS A 85 3.20 -6.64 8.34
C CYS A 85 4.23 -5.82 9.12
N HIS A 86 4.24 -5.88 10.46
CA HIS A 86 5.24 -5.21 11.28
C HIS A 86 6.68 -5.59 10.89
N ARG A 87 6.90 -6.83 10.41
CA ARG A 87 8.22 -7.30 9.97
C ARG A 87 8.83 -6.42 8.87
N LEU A 88 8.01 -5.76 8.07
CA LEU A 88 8.47 -4.82 7.02
C LEU A 88 9.24 -3.62 7.59
N LYS A 89 8.99 -3.24 8.86
CA LYS A 89 9.72 -2.16 9.55
C LYS A 89 11.12 -2.58 9.99
N THR A 90 11.30 -3.88 10.24
CA THR A 90 12.58 -4.44 10.72
C THR A 90 13.42 -5.02 9.59
N THR A 91 12.79 -5.48 8.51
CA THR A 91 13.50 -6.01 7.34
C THR A 91 14.15 -4.87 6.56
N LYS A 92 15.47 -4.88 6.52
CA LYS A 92 16.29 -3.92 5.79
C LYS A 92 16.31 -4.26 4.31
N ARG A 93 16.33 -3.24 3.45
CA ARG A 93 16.45 -3.44 2.01
C ARG A 93 17.80 -4.08 1.70
N ALA A 94 17.80 -5.33 1.26
CA ALA A 94 18.96 -6.17 1.05
C ALA A 94 19.94 -5.56 0.04
N GLY A 95 19.43 -4.81 -0.95
CA GLY A 95 20.27 -4.09 -1.90
C GLY A 95 21.19 -3.06 -1.25
N TRP A 96 20.80 -2.43 -0.13
CA TRP A 96 21.65 -1.49 0.62
C TRP A 96 22.60 -2.21 1.58
N VAL A 97 22.11 -3.26 2.23
CA VAL A 97 22.91 -4.12 3.11
C VAL A 97 24.11 -4.69 2.36
N LYS A 98 23.89 -5.21 1.15
CA LYS A 98 24.95 -5.76 0.28
C LYS A 98 25.95 -4.72 -0.25
N ARG A 99 25.65 -3.43 -0.08
CA ARG A 99 26.55 -2.31 -0.42
C ARG A 99 27.17 -1.67 0.83
N ASP A 100 27.09 -2.35 1.98
CA ASP A 100 27.64 -1.90 3.25
C ASP A 100 27.16 -0.51 3.69
N VAL A 101 25.93 -0.14 3.32
CA VAL A 101 25.30 1.07 3.85
C VAL A 101 25.03 0.88 5.34
N LYS A 102 25.56 1.78 6.17
CA LYS A 102 25.52 1.68 7.63
C LYS A 102 24.10 1.61 8.20
N GLU A 103 23.21 2.48 7.74
CA GLU A 103 21.81 2.54 8.20
C GLU A 103 20.88 2.39 7.00
N PRO A 104 20.70 1.16 6.48
CA PRO A 104 19.82 0.92 5.35
C PRO A 104 18.37 1.16 5.76
N GLU A 105 17.59 1.73 4.83
CA GLU A 105 16.15 1.88 5.02
C GLU A 105 15.46 0.50 5.10
N SER A 106 14.35 0.45 5.83
CA SER A 106 13.48 -0.73 5.86
C SER A 106 12.60 -0.81 4.61
N ILE A 107 11.95 -1.95 4.39
CA ILE A 107 10.94 -2.09 3.33
C ILE A 107 9.75 -1.15 3.61
N ALA A 108 9.35 -0.99 4.87
CA ALA A 108 8.29 -0.05 5.23
C ALA A 108 8.67 1.41 4.89
N ASP A 109 9.90 1.84 5.15
CA ASP A 109 10.39 3.20 4.79
C ASP A 109 10.29 3.44 3.28
N HIS A 110 10.64 2.41 2.50
CA HIS A 110 10.56 2.45 1.05
C HIS A 110 9.12 2.65 0.55
N MET A 111 8.20 1.79 0.99
CA MET A 111 6.80 1.83 0.59
C MET A 111 6.13 3.13 1.04
N TYR A 112 6.47 3.63 2.23
CA TYR A 112 5.99 4.92 2.72
C TYR A 112 6.40 6.07 1.79
N ARG A 113 7.68 6.14 1.40
CA ARG A 113 8.16 7.15 0.45
C ARG A 113 7.45 7.03 -0.90
N MET A 114 7.21 5.83 -1.40
CA MET A 114 6.46 5.62 -2.65
C MET A 114 4.99 6.05 -2.55
N GLY A 115 4.33 5.76 -1.41
CA GLY A 115 2.97 6.24 -1.15
C GLY A 115 2.90 7.78 -1.18
N LEU A 116 3.89 8.45 -0.58
CA LEU A 116 4.01 9.91 -0.68
C LEU A 116 4.26 10.39 -2.11
N MET A 117 5.12 9.71 -2.87
CA MET A 117 5.37 10.03 -4.29
C MET A 117 4.09 9.93 -5.12
N ALA A 118 3.29 8.88 -4.90
CA ALA A 118 1.98 8.74 -5.55
C ALA A 118 1.01 9.85 -5.13
N LEU A 119 0.98 10.19 -3.84
CA LEU A 119 0.09 11.23 -3.30
C LEU A 119 0.39 12.63 -3.87
N ILE A 120 1.67 12.98 -4.03
CA ILE A 120 2.09 14.29 -4.56
C ILE A 120 2.27 14.30 -6.09
N ALA A 121 2.05 13.16 -6.76
CA ALA A 121 2.13 13.09 -8.20
C ALA A 121 1.06 14.01 -8.82
N PRO A 122 1.40 14.74 -9.90
CA PRO A 122 0.41 15.54 -10.61
C PRO A 122 -0.68 14.63 -11.17
N ASP A 123 -1.90 15.17 -11.28
CA ASP A 123 -3.01 14.44 -11.88
C ASP A 123 -2.65 14.11 -13.34
N MET A 124 -2.72 12.82 -13.69
CA MET A 124 -2.42 12.32 -15.01
C MET A 124 -3.69 11.72 -15.62
N PRO A 125 -4.08 12.12 -16.85
CA PRO A 125 -5.27 11.58 -17.50
C PRO A 125 -5.21 10.05 -17.60
N GLY A 126 -6.26 9.38 -17.10
CA GLY A 126 -6.37 7.92 -17.15
C GLY A 126 -5.52 7.17 -16.11
N ILE A 127 -5.06 7.84 -15.05
CA ILE A 127 -4.40 7.23 -13.90
C ILE A 127 -5.20 7.51 -12.64
N ASP A 128 -5.57 6.46 -11.91
CA ASP A 128 -6.17 6.55 -10.58
C ASP A 128 -5.06 6.70 -9.50
N ARG A 129 -4.94 7.90 -8.94
CA ARG A 129 -3.95 8.21 -7.90
C ARG A 129 -4.18 7.41 -6.61
N ASP A 130 -5.42 7.19 -6.20
CA ASP A 130 -5.72 6.47 -4.96
C ASP A 130 -5.31 5.01 -5.11
N LYS A 131 -5.53 4.44 -6.29
CA LYS A 131 -5.02 3.11 -6.64
C LYS A 131 -3.49 3.06 -6.64
N CYS A 132 -2.80 4.08 -7.17
CA CYS A 132 -1.33 4.16 -7.07
C CYS A 132 -0.83 4.18 -5.62
N VAL A 133 -1.51 4.91 -4.73
CA VAL A 133 -1.16 4.94 -3.30
C VAL A 133 -1.36 3.57 -2.67
N LYS A 134 -2.51 2.92 -2.90
CA LYS A 134 -2.78 1.56 -2.40
C LYS A 134 -1.75 0.55 -2.92
N MET A 135 -1.40 0.64 -4.20
CA MET A 135 -0.41 -0.24 -4.81
C MET A 135 0.99 -0.03 -4.23
N ALA A 136 1.40 1.23 -4.02
CA ALA A 136 2.68 1.55 -3.40
C ALA A 136 2.84 0.95 -1.99
N ILE A 137 1.77 0.92 -1.19
CA ILE A 137 1.82 0.36 0.18
C ILE A 137 1.67 -1.17 0.23
N VAL A 138 1.25 -1.82 -0.86
CA VAL A 138 1.01 -3.27 -0.95
C VAL A 138 2.10 -4.01 -1.73
N HIS A 139 2.81 -3.37 -2.66
CA HIS A 139 3.64 -4.08 -3.64
C HIS A 139 4.72 -5.00 -3.04
N ASP A 140 5.40 -4.58 -1.98
CA ASP A 140 6.42 -5.39 -1.27
C ASP A 140 5.85 -6.09 -0.02
N ILE A 141 4.52 -6.18 0.15
CA ILE A 141 3.92 -6.70 1.39
C ILE A 141 4.30 -8.16 1.67
N ALA A 142 4.48 -8.97 0.62
CA ALA A 142 4.89 -10.36 0.72
C ALA A 142 6.30 -10.53 1.30
N GLU A 143 7.17 -9.52 1.16
CA GLU A 143 8.52 -9.51 1.73
C GLU A 143 8.50 -9.50 3.27
N ALA A 144 7.33 -9.26 3.89
CA ALA A 144 7.13 -9.50 5.31
C ALA A 144 7.41 -10.95 5.69
N ILE A 145 7.15 -11.91 4.78
CA ILE A 145 7.42 -13.33 4.97
C ILE A 145 8.74 -13.72 4.28
N VAL A 146 8.89 -13.40 2.99
CA VAL A 146 9.97 -13.94 2.16
C VAL A 146 11.30 -13.18 2.28
N GLY A 147 11.27 -11.94 2.79
CA GLY A 147 12.42 -11.03 2.81
C GLY A 147 12.64 -10.29 1.47
N ASP A 148 13.53 -9.30 1.46
CA ASP A 148 13.88 -8.54 0.24
C ASP A 148 14.83 -9.36 -0.64
N ILE A 149 14.25 -10.14 -1.58
CA ILE A 149 15.00 -10.97 -2.52
C ILE A 149 15.54 -10.09 -3.66
N THR A 150 16.85 -10.07 -3.81
CA THR A 150 17.55 -9.26 -4.83
C THR A 150 18.10 -10.14 -5.97
N PRO A 151 18.46 -9.54 -7.12
CA PRO A 151 19.11 -10.29 -8.21
C PRO A 151 20.41 -11.00 -7.80
N ALA A 152 21.10 -10.52 -6.76
CA ALA A 152 22.33 -11.13 -6.26
C ALA A 152 22.10 -12.44 -5.49
N ASP A 153 20.85 -12.77 -5.15
CA ASP A 153 20.51 -14.01 -4.43
C ASP A 153 20.40 -15.22 -5.36
N GLY A 154 20.48 -15.03 -6.69
CA GLY A 154 20.45 -16.12 -7.66
C GLY A 154 19.08 -16.79 -7.82
N ILE A 155 18.03 -16.28 -7.16
CA ILE A 155 16.66 -16.76 -7.29
C ILE A 155 16.08 -16.29 -8.63
N SER A 156 15.51 -17.22 -9.40
CA SER A 156 14.86 -16.89 -10.67
C SER A 156 13.63 -16.01 -10.45
N LYS A 157 13.27 -15.19 -11.44
CA LYS A 157 12.07 -14.34 -11.35
C LYS A 157 10.80 -15.18 -11.09
N ALA A 158 10.69 -16.35 -11.70
CA ALA A 158 9.54 -17.25 -11.52
C ALA A 158 9.46 -17.78 -10.08
N GLU A 159 10.60 -18.17 -9.50
CA GLU A 159 10.64 -18.67 -8.13
C GLU A 159 10.38 -17.56 -7.10
N LYS A 160 10.94 -16.35 -7.31
CA LYS A 160 10.61 -15.18 -6.49
C LYS A 160 9.11 -14.92 -6.50
N SER A 161 8.51 -14.85 -7.68
CA SER A 161 7.07 -14.62 -7.86
C SER A 161 6.23 -15.71 -7.18
N ARG A 162 6.61 -16.99 -7.29
CA ARG A 162 5.94 -18.10 -6.59
C ARG A 162 5.98 -17.95 -5.07
N GLN A 163 7.16 -17.65 -4.51
CA GLN A 163 7.33 -17.48 -3.06
C GLN A 163 6.50 -16.29 -2.54
N GLU A 164 6.52 -15.18 -3.26
CA GLU A 164 5.76 -13.98 -2.88
C GLU A 164 4.25 -14.18 -3.00
N GLN A 165 3.80 -14.89 -4.03
CA GLN A 165 2.40 -15.28 -4.20
C GLN A 165 1.93 -16.14 -3.02
N GLU A 166 2.70 -17.17 -2.64
CA GLU A 166 2.36 -18.05 -1.51
C GLU A 166 2.31 -17.30 -0.18
N ALA A 167 3.26 -16.39 0.03
CA ALA A 167 3.26 -15.49 1.16
C ALA A 167 2.00 -14.62 1.18
N LEU A 168 1.65 -14.00 0.06
CA LEU A 168 0.46 -13.15 -0.04
C LEU A 168 -0.84 -13.93 0.18
N ASP A 169 -0.95 -15.13 -0.37
CA ASP A 169 -2.10 -16.01 -0.19
C ASP A 169 -2.28 -16.37 1.29
N HIS A 170 -1.18 -16.65 2.00
CA HIS A 170 -1.20 -16.86 3.44
C HIS A 170 -1.65 -15.61 4.20
N MET A 171 -1.14 -14.43 3.84
CA MET A 171 -1.56 -13.15 4.44
C MET A 171 -3.05 -12.86 4.23
N CYS A 172 -3.56 -13.15 3.03
CA CYS A 172 -4.97 -12.96 2.68
C CYS A 172 -5.90 -13.90 3.47
N LYS A 173 -5.47 -15.16 3.65
CA LYS A 173 -6.17 -16.13 4.52
C LYS A 173 -6.16 -15.66 5.98
N LEU A 174 -5.01 -15.19 6.47
CA LEU A 174 -4.86 -14.68 7.83
C LEU A 174 -5.77 -13.47 8.07
N LEU A 175 -5.97 -12.61 7.08
CA LEU A 175 -6.89 -11.47 7.16
C LEU A 175 -8.37 -11.90 7.16
N GLY A 176 -8.69 -13.16 6.87
CA GLY A 176 -10.05 -13.71 6.87
C GLY A 176 -10.66 -13.92 5.48
N ALA A 177 -9.86 -13.81 4.41
CA ALA A 177 -10.26 -14.08 3.02
C ALA A 177 -11.49 -13.29 2.49
N GLY A 178 -11.86 -12.20 3.16
CA GLY A 178 -12.95 -11.31 2.76
C GLY A 178 -12.60 -10.37 1.59
N SER A 179 -13.47 -9.41 1.31
CA SER A 179 -13.28 -8.46 0.21
C SER A 179 -12.02 -7.60 0.34
N GLN A 180 -11.60 -7.26 1.57
CA GLN A 180 -10.35 -6.54 1.81
C GLN A 180 -9.11 -7.36 1.41
N ALA A 181 -9.10 -8.66 1.73
CA ALA A 181 -8.02 -9.56 1.34
C ALA A 181 -7.95 -9.71 -0.19
N LYS A 182 -9.12 -9.82 -0.83
CA LYS A 182 -9.22 -9.87 -2.29
C LYS A 182 -8.70 -8.60 -2.96
N GLU A 183 -9.02 -7.42 -2.42
CA GLU A 183 -8.51 -6.14 -2.94
C GLU A 183 -6.98 -6.08 -2.88
N ILE A 184 -6.38 -6.43 -1.73
CA ILE A 184 -4.93 -6.49 -1.55
C ILE A 184 -4.29 -7.43 -2.59
N TRP A 185 -4.85 -8.63 -2.73
CA TRP A 185 -4.38 -9.64 -3.67
C TRP A 185 -4.40 -9.13 -5.12
N GLN A 186 -5.53 -8.53 -5.53
CA GLN A 186 -5.70 -8.00 -6.88
C GLN A 186 -4.73 -6.86 -7.19
N ILE A 187 -4.54 -5.94 -6.24
CA ILE A 187 -3.60 -4.82 -6.39
C ILE A 187 -2.17 -5.33 -6.52
N TRP A 188 -1.77 -6.31 -5.70
CA TRP A 188 -0.44 -6.91 -5.77
C TRP A 188 -0.21 -7.62 -7.10
N MET A 189 -1.17 -8.43 -7.55
CA MET A 189 -1.11 -9.12 -8.84
C MET A 189 -0.97 -8.14 -10.02
N GLU A 190 -1.75 -7.07 -10.01
CA GLU A 190 -1.70 -6.06 -11.06
C GLU A 190 -0.31 -5.37 -11.12
N TYR A 191 0.31 -5.14 -9.96
CA TYR A 191 1.68 -4.65 -9.88
C TYR A 191 2.69 -5.65 -10.46
N GLU A 192 2.59 -6.93 -10.09
CA GLU A 192 3.50 -7.97 -10.57
C GLU A 192 3.42 -8.19 -12.08
N GLU A 193 2.21 -8.25 -12.61
CA GLU A 193 1.94 -8.37 -14.05
C GLU A 193 2.29 -7.10 -14.83
N ASN A 194 2.43 -5.96 -14.13
CA ASN A 194 2.68 -4.65 -14.74
C ASN A 194 1.62 -4.28 -15.80
N ALA A 195 0.36 -4.65 -15.53
CA ALA A 195 -0.72 -4.67 -16.51
C ALA A 195 -1.30 -3.28 -16.79
N SER A 196 -1.38 -2.41 -15.77
CA SER A 196 -2.06 -1.12 -15.84
C SER A 196 -1.12 0.09 -15.96
N PRO A 197 -1.64 1.27 -16.35
CA PRO A 197 -0.90 2.53 -16.23
C PRO A 197 -0.42 2.82 -14.80
N GLU A 198 -1.24 2.51 -13.79
CA GLU A 198 -0.91 2.66 -12.38
C GLU A 198 0.26 1.77 -11.99
N ALA A 199 0.25 0.49 -12.37
CA ALA A 199 1.34 -0.45 -12.10
C ALA A 199 2.66 0.00 -12.73
N LYS A 200 2.61 0.49 -13.97
CA LYS A 200 3.79 1.04 -14.66
C LYS A 200 4.34 2.25 -13.95
N LEU A 201 3.48 3.17 -13.51
CA LEU A 201 3.87 4.36 -12.76
C LEU A 201 4.51 3.99 -11.42
N VAL A 202 3.89 3.08 -10.65
CA VAL A 202 4.42 2.64 -9.35
C VAL A 202 5.74 1.90 -9.50
N LYS A 203 5.92 1.07 -10.55
CA LYS A 203 7.23 0.47 -10.87
C LYS A 203 8.28 1.52 -11.24
N ASP A 204 7.90 2.64 -11.85
CA ASP A 204 8.83 3.74 -12.12
C ASP A 204 9.24 4.46 -10.82
N PHE A 205 8.34 4.58 -9.83
CA PHE A 205 8.69 5.07 -8.50
C PHE A 205 9.70 4.15 -7.80
N ASP A 206 9.46 2.83 -7.82
CA ASP A 206 10.37 1.83 -7.24
C ASP A 206 11.76 1.85 -7.91
N LYS A 207 11.81 1.88 -9.25
CA LYS A 207 13.07 1.99 -10.00
C LYS A 207 13.79 3.31 -9.77
N GLY A 208 13.08 4.41 -9.55
CA GLY A 208 13.67 5.74 -9.32
C GLY A 208 14.63 5.73 -8.13
N LYS A 209 14.30 5.00 -7.07
CA LYS A 209 15.20 4.73 -5.93
C LYS A 209 16.45 3.94 -6.34
N SER A 210 16.30 2.96 -7.23
CA SER A 210 17.44 2.19 -7.76
C SER A 210 18.38 3.00 -8.66
N ARG A 211 18.02 4.23 -9.07
CA ARG A 211 18.86 5.13 -9.89
C ARG A 211 19.50 6.28 -9.11
N LEU A 212 19.13 6.48 -7.84
CA LEU A 212 19.88 7.32 -6.89
C LEU A 212 21.07 6.55 -6.27
N LYS A 213 21.51 5.49 -6.95
CA LYS A 213 22.70 4.68 -6.64
C LYS A 213 23.95 5.38 -7.12
#